data_AF-A0A1V5APQ1-F1
#
_entry.id   AF-A0A1V5APQ1-F1
#
_cell.length_a   1.000
_cell.length_b   1.000
_cell.length_c   1.000
_cell.angle_alpha   90.00
_cell.angle_beta   90.00
_cell.angle_gamma   90.00
#
_symmetry.space_group_name_H-M   'P 1'
#
loop_
_entity.id
_entity.type
_entity.pdbx_description
1 polymer ?
#
loop_
_entity_poly.entity_id
_entity_poly.type
_entity_poly.pdbx_seq_one_letter_code
_entity_poly.pdbx_strand_id
1 'polypeptide(L)'
;MKLSTHETLERGYLVEAEVEKNEEIIASERDRLGRFVLASNDKTLGGEMMLQHYKGQNAVEKGFRFLKDKSFRVAEVYLKKEERIDALSMIMVLALLIYSIAEWMLRKRLKETGQTVLNLLGKPTATPTMKWIFQVLRNINEAIIELKGTIHREIINIDAEQERIIKLFGPKCQNYYS
;
A
#
# COMPACT_ATOMS: atom_id res chain seq x y z
N MET A 1 -17.82 -37.77 48.79
CA MET A 1 -18.34 -37.40 47.45
C MET A 1 -17.53 -38.19 46.44
N LYS A 2 -18.12 -39.23 45.83
CA LYS A 2 -17.46 -40.13 44.87
C LYS A 2 -17.31 -39.41 43.54
N LEU A 3 -16.09 -39.25 43.04
CA LEU A 3 -15.84 -38.85 41.65
C LEU A 3 -15.62 -40.09 40.80
N SER A 4 -16.29 -40.06 39.64
CA SER A 4 -16.46 -41.11 38.63
C SER A 4 -15.13 -41.53 37.99
N THR A 5 -15.03 -42.80 37.63
CA THR A 5 -13.78 -43.53 37.34
C THR A 5 -13.49 -43.70 35.84
N HIS A 6 -13.82 -42.72 34.97
CA HIS A 6 -13.53 -42.80 33.54
C HIS A 6 -13.32 -41.41 32.87
N GLU A 7 -12.30 -40.66 33.28
CA GLU A 7 -11.81 -39.53 32.50
C GLU A 7 -10.41 -39.85 31.95
N THR A 8 -10.26 -39.78 30.63
CA THR A 8 -8.99 -39.98 29.95
C THR A 8 -8.10 -38.78 30.25
N LEU A 9 -7.14 -38.94 31.16
CA LEU A 9 -6.21 -37.88 31.52
C LEU A 9 -5.25 -37.61 30.35
N GLU A 10 -5.45 -36.50 29.64
CA GLU A 10 -4.50 -36.00 28.65
C GLU A 10 -3.30 -35.37 29.35
N ARG A 11 -2.09 -35.80 28.98
CA ARG A 11 -0.84 -35.24 29.51
C ARG A 11 -0.57 -33.90 28.85
N GLY A 12 -0.85 -32.82 29.56
CA GLY A 12 -0.40 -31.47 29.22
C GLY A 12 0.97 -31.18 29.83
N TYR A 13 1.80 -30.43 29.10
CA TYR A 13 3.05 -29.87 29.63
C TYR A 13 2.84 -28.36 29.82
N LEU A 14 3.11 -27.87 31.02
CA LEU A 14 3.17 -26.44 31.31
C LEU A 14 4.64 -26.06 31.40
N VAL A 15 5.07 -25.16 30.52
CA VAL A 15 6.41 -24.57 30.59
C VAL A 15 6.29 -23.23 31.27
N GLU A 16 6.74 -23.16 32.50
CA GLU A 16 6.93 -21.90 33.21
C GLU A 16 8.37 -21.43 32.96
N ALA A 17 8.52 -20.22 32.44
CA ALA A 17 9.80 -19.61 32.19
C ALA A 17 9.77 -18.17 32.67
N GLU A 18 10.84 -17.76 33.34
CA GLU A 18 11.10 -16.36 33.66
C GLU A 18 11.95 -15.75 32.56
N VAL A 19 11.54 -14.57 32.09
CA VAL A 19 12.26 -13.82 31.07
C VAL A 19 13.03 -12.71 31.75
N GLU A 20 14.35 -12.80 31.74
CA GLU A 20 15.25 -11.75 32.23
C GLU A 20 15.94 -11.05 31.07
N LYS A 21 16.11 -9.73 31.19
CA LYS A 21 16.83 -8.93 30.20
C LYS A 21 18.32 -9.16 30.36
N ASN A 22 18.98 -9.63 29.30
CA ASN A 22 20.44 -9.69 29.26
C ASN A 22 21.00 -8.29 28.96
N GLU A 23 21.39 -7.58 30.01
CA GLU A 23 21.94 -6.21 29.91
C GLU A 23 23.25 -6.13 29.11
N GLU A 24 24.08 -7.19 29.09
CA GLU A 24 25.32 -7.23 28.29
C GLU A 24 25.03 -7.21 26.79
N ILE A 25 24.06 -8.02 26.34
CA ILE A 25 23.64 -8.04 24.93
C ILE A 25 22.97 -6.70 24.57
N ILE A 26 22.14 -6.15 25.46
CA ILE A 26 21.51 -4.84 25.24
C ILE A 26 22.56 -3.74 25.11
N ALA A 27 23.60 -3.74 25.95
CA ALA A 27 24.69 -2.78 25.88
C ALA A 27 25.50 -2.92 24.58
N SER A 28 25.87 -4.16 24.21
CA SER A 28 26.59 -4.44 22.97
C SER A 28 25.82 -4.00 21.72
N GLU A 29 24.51 -4.22 21.69
CA GLU A 29 23.65 -3.75 20.60
C GLU A 29 23.50 -2.23 20.62
N ARG A 30 23.40 -1.59 21.79
CA ARG A 30 23.37 -0.12 21.91
C ARG A 30 24.63 0.56 21.38
N ASP A 31 25.80 -0.04 21.56
CA ASP A 31 27.06 0.48 21.02
C ASP A 31 27.14 0.41 19.49
N ARG A 32 26.41 -0.54 18.88
CA ARG A 32 26.29 -0.66 17.42
C ARG A 32 25.27 0.29 16.82
N LEU A 33 24.38 0.87 17.62
CA LEU A 33 23.35 1.79 17.15
C LEU A 33 23.94 3.18 16.94
N GLY A 34 23.91 3.65 15.69
CA GLY A 34 24.23 5.04 15.36
C GLY A 34 23.25 6.01 16.04
N ARG A 35 23.78 7.10 16.62
CA ARG A 35 22.97 8.22 17.13
C ARG A 35 22.74 9.22 16.01
N PHE A 36 21.54 9.76 15.89
CA PHE A 36 21.23 10.86 14.97
C PHE A 36 20.49 11.97 15.72
N VAL A 37 20.76 13.21 15.33
CA VAL A 37 20.18 14.41 15.97
C VAL A 37 18.99 14.87 15.17
N LEU A 38 17.85 15.08 15.84
CA LEU A 38 16.69 15.74 15.28
C LEU A 38 16.59 17.14 15.88
N ALA A 39 16.38 18.14 15.03
CA ALA A 39 16.22 19.53 15.43
C ALA A 39 14.94 20.10 14.80
N SER A 40 14.20 20.89 15.57
CA SER A 40 13.00 21.59 15.12
C SER A 40 12.96 22.99 15.72
N ASN A 41 12.41 23.94 14.97
CA ASN A 41 12.11 25.28 15.47
C ASN A 41 10.87 25.31 16.38
N ASP A 42 10.06 24.24 16.35
CA ASP A 42 8.91 24.08 17.21
C ASP A 42 9.33 23.53 18.59
N LYS A 43 9.23 24.39 19.60
CA LYS A 43 9.59 24.07 21.00
C LYS A 43 8.51 23.28 21.74
N THR A 44 7.31 23.18 21.18
CA THR A 44 6.18 22.46 21.80
C THR A 44 6.14 20.99 21.41
N LEU A 45 6.94 20.60 20.41
CA LEU A 45 6.96 19.26 19.86
C LEU A 45 7.70 18.28 20.79
N GLY A 46 6.99 17.29 21.31
CA GLY A 46 7.59 16.20 22.08
C GLY A 46 8.53 15.33 21.22
N GLY A 47 9.53 14.72 21.85
CA GLY A 47 10.55 13.92 21.15
C GLY A 47 9.97 12.74 20.36
N GLU A 48 8.91 12.09 20.86
CA GLU A 48 8.25 10.99 20.15
C GLU A 48 7.55 11.45 18.88
N MET A 49 6.80 12.57 18.94
CA MET A 49 6.18 13.16 17.74
C MET A 49 7.24 13.62 16.75
N MET A 50 8.35 14.21 17.21
CA MET A 50 9.48 14.60 16.36
C MET A 50 10.06 13.39 15.60
N LEU A 51 10.27 12.28 16.29
CA LEU A 51 10.74 11.04 15.67
C LEU A 51 9.72 10.49 14.67
N GLN A 52 8.43 10.48 15.01
CA GLN A 52 7.37 10.04 14.10
C GLN A 52 7.32 10.88 12.82
N HIS A 53 7.38 12.21 12.93
CA HIS A 53 7.41 13.10 11.76
C HIS A 53 8.64 12.85 10.90
N TYR A 54 9.82 12.72 11.50
CA TYR A 54 11.04 12.40 10.77
C TYR A 54 10.92 11.05 10.03
N LYS A 55 10.46 10.00 10.70
CA LYS A 55 10.26 8.68 10.06
C LYS A 55 9.17 8.70 8.99
N GLY A 56 8.19 9.60 9.09
CA GLY A 56 7.16 9.84 8.09
C GLY A 56 7.69 10.42 6.76
N GLN A 57 8.83 11.12 6.77
CA GLN A 57 9.46 11.67 5.56
C GLN A 57 9.87 10.58 4.55
N ASN A 58 10.12 9.35 5.00
CA ASN A 58 10.40 8.22 4.12
C ASN A 58 9.29 7.94 3.09
N ALA A 59 8.06 8.40 3.33
CA ALA A 59 6.98 8.31 2.34
C ALA A 59 7.31 9.10 1.06
N VAL A 60 7.97 10.26 1.20
CA VAL A 60 8.38 11.12 0.09
C VAL A 60 9.43 10.41 -0.77
N GLU A 61 10.44 9.80 -0.14
CA GLU A 61 11.49 9.05 -0.85
C GLU A 61 10.94 7.87 -1.64
N LYS A 62 9.96 7.15 -1.08
CA LYS A 62 9.26 6.06 -1.79
C LYS A 62 8.49 6.58 -3.01
N GLY A 63 7.89 7.76 -2.93
CA GLY A 63 7.23 8.42 -4.06
C GLY A 63 8.20 8.81 -5.18
N PHE A 64 9.38 9.35 -4.85
CA PHE A 64 10.40 9.66 -5.87
C PHE A 64 11.02 8.40 -6.50
N ARG A 65 11.12 7.30 -5.74
CA ARG A 65 11.53 6.01 -6.31
C ARG A 65 10.56 5.53 -7.38
N PHE A 66 9.26 5.77 -7.20
CA PHE A 66 8.24 5.43 -8.19
C PHE A 66 8.41 6.21 -9.50
N LEU A 67 8.78 7.49 -9.45
CA LEU A 67 9.09 8.28 -10.67
C LEU A 67 10.30 7.73 -11.44
N LYS A 68 11.27 7.17 -10.71
CA LYS A 68 12.49 6.57 -11.28
C LYS A 68 12.29 5.11 -11.69
N ASP A 69 11.16 4.50 -11.37
CA ASP A 69 10.86 3.11 -11.66
C ASP A 69 10.59 2.93 -13.17
N LYS A 70 11.14 1.87 -13.77
CA LYS A 70 10.95 1.50 -15.19
C LYS A 70 9.48 1.31 -15.56
N SER A 71 8.62 1.15 -14.56
CA SER A 71 7.18 0.92 -14.73
C SER A 71 6.44 2.03 -15.47
N PHE A 72 6.95 3.28 -15.45
CA PHE A 72 6.37 4.38 -16.22
C PHE A 72 6.93 4.51 -17.64
N ARG A 73 7.88 3.65 -18.03
CA ARG A 73 8.57 3.68 -19.34
C ARG A 73 9.14 5.07 -19.70
N VAL A 74 9.34 5.94 -18.71
CA VAL A 74 9.88 7.30 -18.90
C VAL A 74 11.28 7.26 -19.49
N ALA A 75 12.07 6.24 -19.12
CA ALA A 75 13.38 5.98 -19.71
C ALA A 75 13.32 5.70 -21.24
N GLU A 76 12.15 5.35 -21.77
CA GLU A 76 11.95 5.11 -23.21
C GLU A 76 11.55 6.39 -23.96
N VAL A 77 11.22 7.47 -23.25
CA VAL A 77 10.88 8.76 -23.83
C VAL A 77 12.17 9.56 -24.04
N TYR A 78 12.73 9.48 -25.24
CA TYR A 78 13.92 10.25 -25.62
C TYR A 78 13.56 11.73 -25.87
N LEU A 79 13.81 12.57 -24.86
CA LEU A 79 13.66 14.02 -24.96
C LEU A 79 15.01 14.68 -25.24
N LYS A 80 15.09 15.46 -26.32
CA LYS A 80 16.32 16.15 -26.75
C LYS A 80 16.45 17.60 -26.28
N LYS A 81 15.32 18.23 -25.91
CA LYS A 81 15.25 19.64 -25.48
C LYS A 81 14.96 19.72 -24.00
N GLU A 82 15.67 20.59 -23.29
CA GLU A 82 15.53 20.81 -21.83
C GLU A 82 14.09 21.18 -21.44
N GLU A 83 13.45 22.09 -22.18
CA GLU A 83 12.05 22.51 -21.97
C GLU A 83 11.06 21.33 -21.92
N ARG A 84 11.30 20.29 -22.74
CA ARG A 84 10.43 19.11 -22.76
C ARG A 84 10.67 18.20 -21.56
N ILE A 85 11.92 18.15 -21.07
CA ILE A 85 12.30 17.38 -19.87
C ILE A 85 11.62 18.00 -18.65
N ASP A 86 11.62 19.32 -18.55
CA ASP A 86 10.95 20.03 -17.46
C ASP A 86 9.43 19.81 -17.49
N ALA A 87 8.81 19.95 -18.67
CA ALA A 87 7.38 19.70 -18.83
C ALA A 87 7.00 18.25 -18.46
N LEU A 88 7.77 17.26 -18.93
CA LEU A 88 7.52 15.86 -18.57
C LEU A 88 7.71 15.61 -17.07
N SER A 89 8.75 16.20 -16.47
CA SER A 89 8.99 16.09 -15.02
C SER A 89 7.83 16.65 -14.21
N MET A 90 7.27 17.79 -14.62
CA MET A 90 6.09 18.38 -13.98
C MET A 90 4.86 17.46 -14.09
N ILE A 91 4.59 16.90 -15.27
CA ILE A 91 3.49 15.95 -15.48
C ILE A 91 3.67 14.71 -14.60
N MET A 92 4.89 14.20 -14.50
CA MET A 92 5.22 13.05 -13.67
C MET A 92 4.98 13.32 -12.18
N VAL A 93 5.40 14.48 -11.68
CA VAL A 93 5.15 14.89 -10.28
C VAL A 93 3.65 15.04 -10.02
N LEU A 94 2.90 15.62 -10.97
CA LEU A 94 1.45 15.73 -10.87
C LEU A 94 0.78 14.36 -10.85
N ALA A 95 1.23 13.43 -11.70
CA ALA A 95 0.77 12.05 -11.66
C ALA A 95 1.05 11.43 -10.29
N LEU A 96 2.28 11.55 -9.77
CA LEU A 96 2.62 11.02 -8.44
C LEU A 96 1.69 11.57 -7.33
N LEU A 97 1.33 12.85 -7.39
CA LEU A 97 0.36 13.44 -6.47
C LEU A 97 -1.01 12.74 -6.56
N ILE A 98 -1.53 12.57 -7.78
CA ILE A 98 -2.81 11.87 -8.02
C ILE A 98 -2.75 10.43 -7.49
N TYR A 99 -1.67 9.70 -7.78
CA TYR A 99 -1.46 8.33 -7.28
C TYR A 99 -1.43 8.29 -5.76
N SER A 100 -0.76 9.25 -5.11
CA SER A 100 -0.65 9.31 -3.65
C SER A 100 -2.00 9.59 -2.99
N ILE A 101 -2.80 10.49 -3.57
CA ILE A 101 -4.16 10.78 -3.10
C ILE A 101 -5.06 9.55 -3.27
N ALA A 102 -5.04 8.92 -4.44
CA ALA A 102 -5.83 7.72 -4.71
C ALA A 102 -5.46 6.56 -3.78
N GLU A 103 -4.16 6.34 -3.54
CA GLU A 103 -3.66 5.35 -2.59
C GLU A 103 -4.16 5.61 -1.17
N TRP A 104 -4.06 6.86 -0.71
CA TRP A 104 -4.54 7.28 0.60
C TRP A 104 -6.05 7.07 0.74
N MET A 105 -6.84 7.49 -0.26
CA MET A 105 -8.29 7.32 -0.26
C MET A 105 -8.69 5.83 -0.18
N LEU A 106 -8.06 4.98 -1.00
CA LEU A 106 -8.33 3.55 -1.01
C LEU A 106 -7.97 2.90 0.33
N ARG A 107 -6.79 3.18 0.87
CA ARG A 107 -6.36 2.64 2.17
C ARG A 107 -7.23 3.10 3.32
N LYS A 108 -7.66 4.36 3.31
CA LYS A 108 -8.59 4.91 4.29
C LYS A 108 -9.90 4.14 4.25
N ARG A 109 -10.48 3.94 3.06
CA ARG A 109 -11.74 3.21 2.91
C ARG A 109 -11.61 1.73 3.28
N LEU A 110 -10.51 1.06 2.91
CA LEU A 110 -10.23 -0.31 3.33
C LEU A 110 -10.18 -0.45 4.85
N LYS A 111 -9.56 0.53 5.54
CA LYS A 111 -9.51 0.57 7.00
C LYS A 111 -10.89 0.80 7.62
N GLU A 112 -11.70 1.69 7.04
CA GLU A 112 -13.06 2.00 7.51
C GLU A 112 -14.03 0.82 7.30
N THR A 113 -13.91 0.09 6.19
CA THR A 113 -14.80 -1.05 5.87
C THR A 113 -14.29 -2.39 6.42
N GLY A 114 -13.07 -2.44 6.95
CA GLY A 114 -12.42 -3.68 7.38
C GLY A 114 -12.10 -4.64 6.23
N GLN A 115 -12.13 -4.16 4.98
CA GLN A 115 -11.87 -4.96 3.79
C GLN A 115 -10.36 -4.99 3.48
N THR A 116 -9.94 -6.01 2.75
CA THR A 116 -8.57 -6.15 2.25
C THR A 116 -8.59 -6.44 0.76
N VAL A 117 -7.52 -6.12 0.03
CA VAL A 117 -7.35 -6.54 -1.37
C VAL A 117 -6.19 -7.54 -1.46
N LEU A 118 -6.17 -8.39 -2.48
CA LEU A 118 -5.03 -9.28 -2.70
C LEU A 118 -3.80 -8.46 -3.09
N ASN A 119 -2.62 -8.83 -2.61
CA ASN A 119 -1.33 -8.28 -3.06
C ASN A 119 -0.73 -9.12 -4.20
N LEU A 120 0.48 -8.77 -4.67
CA LEU A 120 1.18 -9.51 -5.75
C LEU A 120 1.40 -11.00 -5.44
N LEU A 121 1.43 -11.39 -4.16
CA LEU A 121 1.62 -12.76 -3.71
C LEU A 121 0.28 -13.45 -3.40
N GLY A 122 -0.85 -12.84 -3.77
CA GLY A 122 -2.19 -13.36 -3.49
C GLY A 122 -2.59 -13.30 -2.01
N LYS A 123 -1.88 -12.54 -1.17
CA LYS A 123 -2.22 -12.39 0.26
C LYS A 123 -3.08 -11.15 0.50
N PRO A 124 -4.07 -11.21 1.40
CA PRO A 124 -4.88 -10.05 1.75
C PRO A 124 -4.04 -8.94 2.38
N THR A 125 -4.24 -7.71 1.94
CA THR A 125 -3.61 -6.50 2.47
C THR A 125 -4.60 -5.35 2.59
N ALA A 126 -4.52 -4.61 3.69
CA ALA A 126 -5.24 -3.35 3.90
C ALA A 126 -4.44 -2.13 3.39
N THR A 127 -3.19 -2.33 2.97
CA THR A 127 -2.28 -1.26 2.53
C THR A 127 -1.75 -1.51 1.12
N PRO A 128 -2.61 -1.70 0.10
CA PRO A 128 -2.16 -1.85 -1.29
C PRO A 128 -1.47 -0.58 -1.79
N THR A 129 -0.61 -0.72 -2.79
CA THR A 129 -0.10 0.43 -3.54
C THR A 129 -1.01 0.73 -4.72
N MET A 130 -1.18 2.00 -5.09
CA MET A 130 -2.05 2.34 -6.22
C MET A 130 -1.51 1.78 -7.54
N LYS A 131 -0.18 1.65 -7.66
CA LYS A 131 0.48 0.95 -8.77
C LYS A 131 -0.06 -0.47 -8.97
N TRP A 132 -0.16 -1.24 -7.88
CA TRP A 132 -0.67 -2.61 -7.92
C TRP A 132 -2.14 -2.65 -8.33
N ILE A 133 -2.94 -1.73 -7.79
CA ILE A 133 -4.36 -1.65 -8.13
C ILE A 133 -4.56 -1.39 -9.63
N PHE A 134 -3.79 -0.48 -10.23
CA PHE A 134 -3.83 -0.27 -11.67
C PHE A 134 -3.36 -1.49 -12.49
N GLN A 135 -2.47 -2.33 -11.94
CA GLN A 135 -2.13 -3.59 -12.60
C GLN A 135 -3.29 -4.58 -12.57
N VAL A 136 -4.01 -4.68 -11.46
CA VAL A 136 -5.21 -5.51 -11.34
C VAL A 136 -6.30 -5.05 -12.32
N LEU A 137 -6.49 -3.74 -12.47
CA LEU A 137 -7.50 -3.17 -13.37
C LEU A 137 -7.07 -3.12 -14.86
N ARG A 138 -5.82 -3.47 -15.19
CA ARG A 138 -5.27 -3.31 -16.55
C ARG A 138 -6.00 -4.12 -17.62
N ASN A 139 -6.56 -5.27 -17.25
CA ASN A 139 -7.16 -6.21 -18.19
C ASN A 139 -8.66 -5.98 -18.43
N ILE A 140 -9.24 -4.93 -17.83
CA ILE A 140 -10.61 -4.52 -18.10
C ILE A 140 -10.63 -3.83 -19.47
N ASN A 141 -11.37 -4.39 -20.42
CA ASN A 141 -11.41 -3.88 -21.79
C ASN A 141 -12.84 -3.46 -22.16
N GLU A 142 -12.97 -2.44 -23.01
CA GLU A 142 -14.23 -2.08 -23.65
C GLU A 142 -14.28 -2.73 -25.05
N ALA A 143 -15.25 -3.61 -25.27
CA ALA A 143 -15.56 -4.18 -26.56
C ALA A 143 -16.55 -3.27 -27.30
N ILE A 144 -16.16 -2.81 -28.47
CA ILE A 144 -17.02 -2.04 -29.38
C ILE A 144 -17.43 -2.98 -30.51
N ILE A 145 -18.71 -3.35 -30.54
CA ILE A 145 -19.29 -4.27 -31.51
C ILE A 145 -20.24 -3.47 -32.41
N GLU A 146 -19.91 -3.38 -33.69
CA GLU A 146 -20.80 -2.78 -34.69
C GLU A 146 -21.66 -3.87 -35.34
N LEU A 147 -22.96 -3.83 -35.10
CA LEU A 147 -23.93 -4.75 -35.70
C LEU A 147 -25.02 -3.96 -36.41
N LYS A 148 -25.12 -4.16 -37.74
CA LYS A 148 -26.16 -3.55 -38.59
C LYS A 148 -26.26 -2.02 -38.41
N GLY A 149 -25.12 -1.33 -38.29
CA GLY A 149 -25.04 0.12 -38.10
C GLY A 149 -25.34 0.61 -36.67
N THR A 150 -25.55 -0.31 -35.71
CA THR A 150 -25.68 0.02 -34.29
C THR A 150 -24.36 -0.30 -33.58
N ILE A 151 -23.82 0.67 -32.85
CA ILE A 151 -22.63 0.50 -32.02
C ILE A 151 -23.06 0.02 -30.64
N HIS A 152 -22.72 -1.23 -30.31
CA HIS A 152 -22.83 -1.78 -28.96
C HIS A 152 -21.48 -1.64 -28.25
N ARG A 153 -21.50 -1.13 -27.03
CA ARG A 153 -20.33 -1.03 -26.16
C ARG A 153 -20.57 -1.88 -24.94
N GLU A 154 -19.64 -2.77 -24.64
CA GLU A 154 -19.72 -3.65 -23.48
C GLU A 154 -18.35 -3.75 -22.82
N ILE A 155 -18.31 -3.74 -21.50
CA ILE A 155 -17.06 -3.93 -20.77
C ILE A 155 -16.87 -5.42 -20.53
N ILE A 156 -15.73 -5.94 -20.97
CA ILE A 156 -15.35 -7.35 -20.89
C ILE A 156 -14.16 -7.53 -19.94
N ASN A 157 -13.97 -8.76 -19.47
CA ASN A 157 -12.88 -9.18 -18.57
C ASN A 157 -12.89 -8.50 -17.18
N ILE A 158 -14.07 -8.23 -16.62
CA ILE A 158 -14.22 -7.87 -15.19
C ILE A 158 -14.39 -9.15 -14.37
N ASP A 159 -13.49 -9.39 -13.42
CA ASP A 159 -13.61 -10.42 -12.39
C ASP A 159 -14.18 -9.88 -11.06
N ALA A 160 -14.47 -10.79 -10.13
CA ALA A 160 -15.06 -10.44 -8.83
C ALA A 160 -14.14 -9.56 -7.96
N GLU A 161 -12.82 -9.71 -8.06
CA GLU A 161 -11.87 -8.88 -7.31
C GLU A 161 -11.78 -7.47 -7.89
N GLN A 162 -11.78 -7.33 -9.21
CA GLN A 162 -11.83 -6.05 -9.92
C GLN A 162 -13.13 -5.31 -9.62
N GLU A 163 -14.28 -5.98 -9.65
CA GLU A 163 -15.56 -5.38 -9.29
C GLU A 163 -15.56 -4.86 -7.84
N ARG A 164 -14.99 -5.64 -6.92
CA ARG A 164 -14.84 -5.25 -5.51
C ARG A 164 -13.93 -4.03 -5.34
N ILE A 165 -12.82 -3.99 -6.07
CA ILE A 165 -11.91 -2.84 -6.11
C ILE A 165 -12.59 -1.59 -6.70
N ILE A 166 -13.35 -1.73 -7.79
CA ILE A 166 -14.09 -0.62 -8.39
C ILE A 166 -15.13 -0.08 -7.39
N LYS A 167 -15.82 -0.98 -6.67
CA LYS A 167 -16.76 -0.59 -5.62
C LYS A 167 -16.10 0.21 -4.51
N LEU A 168 -14.88 -0.16 -4.13
CA LEU A 168 -14.04 0.56 -3.17
C LEU A 168 -13.62 1.96 -3.66
N PHE A 169 -13.63 2.28 -4.96
CA PHE A 169 -13.42 3.67 -5.40
C PHE A 169 -14.69 4.53 -5.30
N GLY A 170 -15.86 3.88 -5.25
CA GLY A 170 -17.16 4.51 -4.99
C GLY A 170 -18.03 4.62 -6.23
N PRO A 171 -19.27 5.13 -6.09
CA PRO A 171 -20.29 5.04 -7.13
C PRO A 171 -19.93 5.81 -8.41
N LYS A 172 -19.25 6.95 -8.29
CA LYS A 172 -18.77 7.70 -9.47
C LYS A 172 -17.80 6.87 -10.31
N CYS A 173 -16.93 6.08 -9.68
CA CYS A 173 -16.01 5.20 -10.40
C CYS A 173 -16.74 4.01 -11.01
N GLN A 174 -17.71 3.43 -10.30
CA GLN A 174 -18.54 2.34 -10.82
C GLN A 174 -19.24 2.72 -12.13
N ASN A 175 -19.73 3.96 -12.27
CA ASN A 175 -20.41 4.42 -13.48
C ASN A 175 -19.53 4.41 -14.74
N TYR A 176 -18.20 4.43 -14.61
CA TYR A 176 -17.30 4.27 -15.76
C TYR A 176 -17.15 2.82 -16.20
N TYR A 177 -17.58 1.87 -15.36
CA TYR A 177 -17.48 0.44 -15.58
C TYR A 177 -18.85 -0.24 -15.75
N SER A 178 -19.91 0.55 -15.96
CA SER A 178 -21.32 0.11 -16.12
C SER A 178 -21.81 0.28 -17.55
#